data_AF-A0AAJ5CYU7-F1
#
_entry.id   AF-A0AAJ5CYU7-F1
#
_cell.length_a   1.000
_cell.length_b   1.000
_cell.length_c   1.000
_cell.angle_alpha   90.00
_cell.angle_beta   90.00
_cell.angle_gamma   90.00
#
_symmetry.space_group_name_H-M   'P 1'
#
loop_
_entity.id
_entity.type
_entity.pdbx_description
1 polymer ?
#
loop_
_entity_poly.entity_id
_entity_poly.type
_entity_poly.pdbx_seq_one_letter_code
_entity_poly.pdbx_strand_id
1 'polypeptide(L)'
;MNTTASQRGLAARAPALASWLDAHAETLDTDATLCGAVVPQLADAGLLRIGVPTELGGAGGTIGDAIDSVADAAEHSFAAAFVLWGQRTFIEYLLQSPNRGLGERLLPALLSGELAGATGLSNAMKYLSAIEPLQIRAVDAPASDTGSTGNTGEEVRAWRVTGALPWITNLRKQGFVAAAAVDHEAGGPPSIFAISHHAPGVTRSDDLDLIGLRGTNTAALQMKDTPLTEDDRITDNAPAWLVRVRPAFLGLQCGMSLGLARRSLAGAGEGGPGASAALADETAALREQLDTLAERLKSGVMQGEFVASPARLFELRIALADVVHEAATLEVQAGGGRGYLRGLSGVARRQREAAFVPIVTPSLVQLKNQLAAQRAQHKTGTAS
;
A
#
# COMPACT_ATOMS: atom_id res chain seq x y z
N MET A 1 37.26 3.09 -7.09
CA MET A 1 36.70 2.18 -6.08
C MET A 1 35.68 2.98 -5.29
N ASN A 2 34.39 2.76 -5.57
CA ASN A 2 33.27 3.57 -5.07
C ASN A 2 32.82 3.05 -3.70
N THR A 3 33.09 3.81 -2.65
CA THR A 3 32.71 3.53 -1.26
C THR A 3 31.22 3.81 -0.94
N THR A 4 30.38 4.07 -1.96
CA THR A 4 28.97 4.47 -1.79
C THR A 4 27.93 3.36 -1.99
N ALA A 5 28.33 2.15 -2.40
CA ALA A 5 27.40 1.03 -2.58
C ALA A 5 27.14 0.23 -1.28
N SER A 6 28.03 0.32 -0.29
CA SER A 6 28.00 -0.49 0.94
C SER A 6 27.00 0.00 2.02
N GLN A 7 26.21 1.04 1.75
CA GLN A 7 25.28 1.64 2.72
C GLN A 7 23.81 1.71 2.24
N ARG A 8 23.44 1.03 1.15
CA ARG A 8 22.06 1.02 0.65
C ARG A 8 21.35 -0.28 1.07
N GLY A 9 20.03 -0.18 1.30
CA GLY A 9 19.18 -1.32 1.61
C GLY A 9 18.90 -1.52 3.10
N LEU A 10 17.95 -2.39 3.40
CA LEU A 10 17.45 -2.60 4.76
C LEU A 10 18.51 -3.17 5.70
N ALA A 11 19.38 -4.07 5.21
CA ALA A 11 20.45 -4.67 6.02
C ALA A 11 21.44 -3.63 6.58
N ALA A 12 21.71 -2.54 5.84
CA ALA A 12 22.57 -1.46 6.32
C ALA A 12 21.85 -0.55 7.32
N ARG A 13 20.55 -0.27 7.08
CA ARG A 13 19.74 0.66 7.87
C ARG A 13 19.22 0.05 9.18
N ALA A 14 18.76 -1.19 9.12
CA ALA A 14 18.09 -1.91 10.20
C ALA A 14 18.45 -3.41 10.12
N PRO A 15 19.69 -3.80 10.46
CA PRO A 15 20.19 -5.17 10.29
C PRO A 15 19.37 -6.21 11.06
N ALA A 16 18.87 -5.87 12.25
CA ALA A 16 18.02 -6.76 13.04
C ALA A 16 16.69 -7.07 12.33
N LEU A 17 16.05 -6.05 11.76
CA LEU A 17 14.82 -6.24 10.98
C LEU A 17 15.09 -7.04 9.70
N ALA A 18 16.15 -6.71 8.97
CA ALA A 18 16.52 -7.46 7.76
C ALA A 18 16.70 -8.96 8.05
N SER A 19 17.48 -9.29 9.10
CA SER A 19 17.68 -10.68 9.52
C SER A 19 16.38 -11.36 9.96
N TRP A 20 15.49 -10.64 10.65
CA TRP A 20 14.19 -11.17 11.07
C TRP A 20 13.30 -11.45 9.85
N LEU A 21 13.24 -10.52 8.89
CA LEU A 21 12.48 -10.70 7.67
C LEU A 21 13.00 -11.88 6.85
N ASP A 22 14.31 -12.01 6.66
CA ASP A 22 14.90 -13.14 5.94
C ASP A 22 14.57 -14.49 6.59
N ALA A 23 14.63 -14.55 7.92
CA ALA A 23 14.31 -15.77 8.68
C ALA A 23 12.82 -16.14 8.63
N HIS A 24 11.92 -15.16 8.47
CA HIS A 24 10.48 -15.37 8.62
C HIS A 24 9.66 -15.13 7.34
N ALA A 25 10.29 -14.76 6.23
CA ALA A 25 9.57 -14.39 5.00
C ALA A 25 8.68 -15.52 4.46
N GLU A 26 9.09 -16.79 4.55
CA GLU A 26 8.21 -17.92 4.17
C GLU A 26 7.00 -18.01 5.11
N THR A 27 7.22 -17.94 6.43
CA THR A 27 6.13 -17.98 7.42
C THR A 27 5.15 -16.83 7.22
N LEU A 28 5.63 -15.62 6.94
CA LEU A 28 4.79 -14.45 6.66
C LEU A 28 3.99 -14.59 5.35
N ASP A 29 4.46 -15.40 4.41
CA ASP A 29 3.69 -15.72 3.20
C ASP A 29 2.62 -16.80 3.48
N THR A 30 3.00 -17.86 4.20
CA THR A 30 2.19 -19.10 4.29
C THR A 30 1.35 -19.22 5.56
N ASP A 31 1.55 -18.37 6.57
CA ASP A 31 0.91 -18.51 7.88
C ASP A 31 0.62 -17.15 8.56
N ALA A 32 -0.34 -17.13 9.48
CA ALA A 32 -0.77 -15.92 10.19
C ALA A 32 -0.15 -15.76 11.60
N THR A 33 0.62 -16.73 12.09
CA THR A 33 1.20 -16.76 13.46
C THR A 33 2.05 -15.54 13.80
N LEU A 34 2.73 -14.96 12.81
CA LEU A 34 3.59 -13.79 13.00
C LEU A 34 2.91 -12.46 12.62
N CYS A 35 1.63 -12.47 12.23
CA CYS A 35 0.94 -11.28 11.71
C CYS A 35 0.89 -10.12 12.72
N GLY A 36 0.88 -10.42 14.02
CA GLY A 36 0.88 -9.42 15.10
C GLY A 36 2.22 -8.71 15.30
N ALA A 37 3.32 -9.31 14.85
CA ALA A 37 4.67 -8.81 15.05
C ALA A 37 5.15 -7.86 13.95
N VAL A 38 4.55 -7.91 12.75
CA VAL A 38 5.07 -7.19 11.57
C VAL A 38 5.11 -5.68 11.77
N VAL A 39 3.99 -5.05 12.19
CA VAL A 39 3.94 -3.60 12.39
C VAL A 39 4.90 -3.13 13.49
N PRO A 40 4.95 -3.75 14.69
CA PRO A 40 5.97 -3.43 15.70
C PRO A 40 7.40 -3.54 15.18
N GLN A 41 7.76 -4.61 14.49
CA GLN A 41 9.11 -4.80 13.92
C GLN A 41 9.48 -3.68 12.93
N LEU A 42 8.53 -3.25 12.08
CA LEU A 42 8.73 -2.13 11.16
C LEU A 42 8.86 -0.78 11.90
N ALA A 43 8.13 -0.60 13.00
CA ALA A 43 8.16 0.60 13.82
C ALA A 43 9.47 0.74 14.60
N ASP A 44 9.92 -0.33 15.26
CA ASP A 44 11.17 -0.40 16.02
C ASP A 44 12.39 -0.12 15.14
N ALA A 45 12.33 -0.56 13.87
CA ALA A 45 13.35 -0.26 12.87
C ALA A 45 13.26 1.17 12.28
N GLY A 46 12.27 1.96 12.69
CA GLY A 46 12.10 3.36 12.28
C GLY A 46 11.52 3.56 10.87
N LEU A 47 11.13 2.49 10.17
CA LEU A 47 10.63 2.57 8.79
C LEU A 47 9.33 3.36 8.72
N LEU A 48 8.51 3.28 9.77
CA LEU A 48 7.25 4.01 9.85
C LEU A 48 7.42 5.52 9.96
N ARG A 49 8.63 6.05 10.17
CA ARG A 49 8.90 7.50 10.32
C ARG A 49 9.53 8.16 9.08
N ILE A 50 9.96 7.37 8.09
CA ILE A 50 10.66 7.87 6.89
C ILE A 50 9.72 8.73 6.03
N GLY A 51 10.13 9.93 5.61
CA GLY A 51 9.27 10.82 4.81
C GLY A 51 8.12 11.46 5.59
N VAL A 52 8.12 11.37 6.92
CA VAL A 52 7.19 12.10 7.81
C VAL A 52 7.94 13.31 8.39
N PRO A 53 7.34 14.51 8.42
CA PRO A 53 7.96 15.68 9.04
C PRO A 53 8.35 15.44 10.51
N THR A 54 9.49 15.98 10.93
CA THR A 54 10.04 15.77 12.28
C THR A 54 9.14 16.32 13.39
N GLU A 55 8.49 17.45 13.12
CA GLU A 55 7.51 18.10 14.00
C GLU A 55 6.24 17.27 14.22
N LEU A 56 5.97 16.30 13.33
CA LEU A 56 4.88 15.33 13.45
C LEU A 56 5.37 13.97 14.01
N GLY A 57 6.56 13.92 14.59
CA GLY A 57 7.18 12.70 15.12
C GLY A 57 7.88 11.84 14.07
N GLY A 58 8.06 12.33 12.85
CA GLY A 58 8.75 11.63 11.79
C GLY A 58 10.28 11.67 11.88
N ALA A 59 10.93 11.10 10.88
CA ALA A 59 12.39 11.12 10.70
C ALA A 59 12.84 12.12 9.60
N GLY A 60 11.90 12.92 9.07
CA GLY A 60 12.15 13.77 7.90
C GLY A 60 12.33 12.94 6.62
N GLY A 61 12.93 13.57 5.61
CA GLY A 61 13.07 12.98 4.28
C GLY A 61 11.85 13.22 3.39
N THR A 62 11.74 12.43 2.32
CA THR A 62 10.76 12.61 1.26
C THR A 62 9.87 11.39 1.08
N ILE A 63 8.77 11.53 0.34
CA ILE A 63 7.98 10.39 -0.11
C ILE A 63 8.82 9.43 -0.98
N GLY A 64 9.81 9.94 -1.71
CA GLY A 64 10.77 9.11 -2.45
C GLY A 64 11.59 8.18 -1.55
N ASP A 65 12.01 8.65 -0.38
CA ASP A 65 12.72 7.83 0.61
C ASP A 65 11.80 6.77 1.23
N ALA A 66 10.51 7.09 1.40
CA ALA A 66 9.52 6.13 1.85
C ALA A 66 9.25 5.05 0.79
N ILE A 67 9.22 5.40 -0.50
CA ILE A 67 9.15 4.44 -1.62
C ILE A 67 10.34 3.49 -1.59
N ASP A 68 11.56 4.02 -1.43
CA ASP A 68 12.76 3.21 -1.30
C ASP A 68 12.68 2.28 -0.10
N SER A 69 12.16 2.73 1.04
CA SER A 69 12.03 1.88 2.23
C SER A 69 11.07 0.70 2.04
N VAL A 70 10.03 0.86 1.23
CA VAL A 70 9.13 -0.23 0.84
C VAL A 70 9.84 -1.21 -0.09
N ALA A 71 10.63 -0.70 -1.04
CA ALA A 71 11.44 -1.54 -1.92
C ALA A 71 12.49 -2.34 -1.13
N ASP A 72 13.21 -1.68 -0.23
CA ASP A 72 14.20 -2.29 0.65
C ASP A 72 13.58 -3.43 1.48
N ALA A 73 12.37 -3.24 2.03
CA ALA A 73 11.66 -4.30 2.76
C ALA A 73 11.19 -5.45 1.85
N ALA A 74 10.75 -5.13 0.63
CA ALA A 74 10.25 -6.13 -0.32
C ALA A 74 11.36 -7.04 -0.86
N GLU A 75 12.62 -6.61 -0.82
CA GLU A 75 13.76 -7.48 -1.14
C GLU A 75 13.91 -8.64 -0.14
N HIS A 76 13.45 -8.48 1.10
CA HIS A 76 13.50 -9.51 2.14
C HIS A 76 12.17 -10.28 2.26
N SER A 77 11.05 -9.56 2.40
CA SER A 77 9.70 -10.12 2.52
C SER A 77 8.65 -9.23 1.86
N PHE A 78 8.00 -9.74 0.80
CA PHE A 78 6.92 -9.00 0.15
C PHE A 78 5.72 -8.81 1.07
N ALA A 79 5.41 -9.80 1.91
CA ALA A 79 4.34 -9.70 2.91
C ALA A 79 4.57 -8.54 3.90
N ALA A 80 5.80 -8.39 4.42
CA ALA A 80 6.12 -7.29 5.32
C ALA A 80 6.12 -5.93 4.59
N ALA A 81 6.62 -5.87 3.36
CA ALA A 81 6.51 -4.68 2.52
C ALA A 81 5.06 -4.31 2.22
N PHE A 82 4.15 -5.27 2.07
CA PHE A 82 2.74 -5.01 1.87
C PHE A 82 2.06 -4.42 3.11
N VAL A 83 2.44 -4.89 4.30
CA VAL A 83 2.04 -4.26 5.57
C VAL A 83 2.62 -2.85 5.71
N LEU A 84 3.91 -2.67 5.40
CA LEU A 84 4.58 -1.38 5.44
C LEU A 84 3.91 -0.37 4.49
N TRP A 85 3.61 -0.80 3.25
CA TRP A 85 2.88 0.00 2.28
C TRP A 85 1.53 0.44 2.83
N GLY A 86 0.73 -0.47 3.40
CA GLY A 86 -0.59 -0.15 3.97
C GLY A 86 -0.49 0.87 5.10
N GLN A 87 0.42 0.62 6.06
CA GLN A 87 0.68 1.52 7.19
C GLN A 87 1.12 2.91 6.71
N ARG A 88 2.11 2.97 5.81
CA ARG A 88 2.67 4.22 5.31
C ARG A 88 1.72 5.00 4.45
N THR A 89 0.91 4.30 3.66
CA THR A 89 -0.17 4.89 2.88
C THR A 89 -1.19 5.58 3.79
N PHE A 90 -1.61 4.93 4.88
CA PHE A 90 -2.55 5.55 5.82
C PHE A 90 -1.93 6.77 6.51
N ILE A 91 -0.66 6.69 6.93
CA ILE A 91 0.07 7.85 7.47
C ILE A 91 0.07 9.00 6.45
N GLU A 92 0.34 8.72 5.18
CA GLU A 92 0.32 9.72 4.11
C GLU A 92 -1.07 10.36 3.94
N TYR A 93 -2.15 9.60 4.12
CA TYR A 93 -3.51 10.15 4.10
C TYR A 93 -3.71 11.21 5.19
N LEU A 94 -3.17 11.00 6.39
CA LEU A 94 -3.23 11.98 7.47
C LEU A 94 -2.36 13.21 7.19
N LEU A 95 -1.18 13.02 6.59
CA LEU A 95 -0.31 14.15 6.21
C LEU A 95 -0.99 15.07 5.18
N GLN A 96 -1.73 14.48 4.24
CA GLN A 96 -2.47 15.20 3.18
C GLN A 96 -3.91 15.58 3.59
N SER A 97 -4.33 15.24 4.80
CA SER A 97 -5.65 15.55 5.33
C SER A 97 -5.76 17.05 5.67
N PRO A 98 -6.87 17.74 5.31
CA PRO A 98 -7.20 19.04 5.89
C PRO A 98 -7.51 18.96 7.40
N ASN A 99 -7.93 17.79 7.91
CA ASN A 99 -8.22 17.57 9.32
C ASN A 99 -6.90 17.30 10.09
N ARG A 100 -6.32 18.38 10.63
CA ARG A 100 -5.06 18.34 11.41
C ARG A 100 -5.24 17.69 12.78
N GLY A 101 -6.37 17.92 13.44
CA GLY A 101 -6.67 17.31 14.75
C GLY A 101 -6.71 15.78 14.70
N LEU A 102 -7.27 15.20 13.62
CA LEU A 102 -7.20 13.76 13.38
C LEU A 102 -5.76 13.25 13.27
N GLY A 103 -4.90 13.99 12.56
CA GLY A 103 -3.47 13.68 12.43
C GLY A 103 -2.75 13.72 13.78
N GLU A 104 -2.94 14.77 14.57
CA GLU A 104 -2.35 14.94 15.90
C GLU A 104 -2.72 13.79 16.85
N ARG A 105 -3.97 13.32 16.79
CA ARG A 105 -4.44 12.20 17.63
C ARG A 105 -3.91 10.84 17.20
N LEU A 106 -3.81 10.58 15.89
CA LEU A 106 -3.52 9.22 15.38
C LEU A 106 -2.04 8.98 15.06
N LEU A 107 -1.30 9.99 14.59
CA LEU A 107 0.09 9.81 14.14
C LEU A 107 1.00 9.19 15.21
N PRO A 108 0.97 9.59 16.50
CA PRO A 108 1.86 9.00 17.50
C PRO A 108 1.74 7.47 17.59
N ALA A 109 0.51 6.95 17.67
CA ALA A 109 0.25 5.51 17.77
C ALA A 109 0.52 4.75 16.46
N LEU A 110 0.32 5.39 15.31
CA LEU A 110 0.65 4.82 14.00
C LEU A 110 2.16 4.72 13.78
N LEU A 111 2.93 5.72 14.25
CA LEU A 111 4.39 5.78 14.12
C LEU A 111 5.11 4.89 15.13
N SER A 112 4.52 4.63 16.30
CA SER A 112 5.03 3.68 17.29
C SER A 112 4.70 2.22 16.96
N GLY A 113 3.79 1.98 16.01
CA GLY A 113 3.32 0.63 15.66
C GLY A 113 2.30 0.04 16.65
N GLU A 114 1.85 0.82 17.64
CA GLU A 114 0.76 0.46 18.54
C GLU A 114 -0.55 0.29 17.75
N LEU A 115 -0.83 1.22 16.84
CA LEU A 115 -2.02 1.22 15.99
C LEU A 115 -1.68 0.88 14.54
N ALA A 116 -2.49 0.04 13.90
CA ALA A 116 -2.38 -0.24 12.48
C ALA A 116 -3.18 0.75 11.62
N GLY A 117 -2.57 1.27 10.55
CA GLY A 117 -3.25 2.04 9.52
C GLY A 117 -3.60 1.15 8.32
N ALA A 118 -4.87 1.13 7.96
CA ALA A 118 -5.41 0.27 6.92
C ALA A 118 -6.06 1.09 5.78
N THR A 119 -5.85 0.68 4.53
CA THR A 119 -6.42 1.36 3.35
C THR A 119 -7.58 0.56 2.76
N GLY A 120 -8.80 1.07 2.95
CA GLY A 120 -10.05 0.52 2.40
C GLY A 120 -10.52 1.23 1.14
N LEU A 121 -9.64 1.93 0.41
CA LEU A 121 -10.01 2.81 -0.70
C LEU A 121 -10.11 2.10 -2.07
N SER A 122 -10.06 0.76 -2.12
CA SER A 122 -10.19 0.02 -3.38
C SER A 122 -11.51 0.32 -4.11
N ASN A 123 -12.64 0.30 -3.38
CA ASN A 123 -13.94 0.64 -3.94
C ASN A 123 -14.03 2.13 -4.36
N ALA A 124 -13.33 3.03 -3.66
CA ALA A 124 -13.23 4.44 -4.06
C ALA A 124 -12.55 4.61 -5.43
N MET A 125 -11.47 3.86 -5.70
CA MET A 125 -10.78 3.90 -7.00
C MET A 125 -11.67 3.41 -8.14
N LYS A 126 -12.50 2.38 -7.89
CA LYS A 126 -13.50 1.90 -8.84
C LYS A 126 -14.62 2.92 -9.08
N TYR A 127 -15.09 3.56 -8.01
CA TYR A 127 -16.09 4.63 -8.07
C TYR A 127 -15.62 5.80 -8.93
N LEU A 128 -14.38 6.28 -8.73
CA LEU A 128 -13.80 7.34 -9.56
C LEU A 128 -13.68 6.98 -11.05
N SER A 129 -13.72 5.69 -11.36
CA SER A 129 -13.68 5.18 -12.74
C SER A 129 -15.06 4.92 -13.31
N ALA A 130 -16.14 5.27 -12.58
CA ALA A 130 -17.53 4.94 -12.90
C ALA A 130 -17.79 3.45 -13.13
N ILE A 131 -17.01 2.57 -12.46
CA ILE A 131 -17.13 1.11 -12.61
C ILE A 131 -18.17 0.54 -11.64
N GLU A 132 -18.14 0.99 -10.38
CA GLU A 132 -19.00 0.49 -9.30
C GLU A 132 -19.40 1.65 -8.36
N PRO A 133 -20.62 1.64 -7.80
CA PRO A 133 -20.98 2.60 -6.75
C PRO A 133 -20.20 2.34 -5.46
N LEU A 134 -20.17 3.35 -4.58
CA LEU A 134 -19.63 3.17 -3.24
C LEU A 134 -20.49 2.18 -2.43
N GLN A 135 -19.82 1.33 -1.65
CA GLN A 135 -20.46 0.27 -0.86
C GLN A 135 -20.77 0.67 0.59
N ILE A 136 -20.42 1.90 0.96
CA ILE A 136 -20.63 2.45 2.29
C ILE A 136 -21.43 3.74 2.15
N ARG A 137 -22.49 3.86 2.95
CA ARG A 137 -23.36 5.04 2.99
C ARG A 137 -23.37 5.67 4.38
N ALA A 138 -23.45 6.99 4.41
CA ALA A 138 -23.67 7.82 5.59
C ALA A 138 -25.06 8.45 5.53
N VAL A 139 -25.75 8.42 6.67
CA VAL A 139 -26.98 9.16 6.94
C VAL A 139 -26.70 10.17 8.04
N ASP A 140 -27.16 11.41 7.89
CA ASP A 140 -27.00 12.44 8.93
C ASP A 140 -27.65 11.97 10.25
N ALA A 141 -26.96 12.27 11.35
CA ALA A 141 -27.40 11.92 12.70
C ALA A 141 -27.34 13.14 13.62
N PRO A 142 -28.21 13.21 14.65
CA PRO A 142 -28.08 14.22 15.69
C PRO A 142 -26.75 14.08 16.43
N ALA A 143 -26.10 15.21 16.75
CA ALA A 143 -24.85 15.22 17.52
C ALA A 143 -25.01 14.55 18.91
N SER A 144 -26.21 14.56 19.49
CA SER A 144 -26.53 13.87 20.75
C SER A 144 -26.34 12.35 20.69
N ASP A 145 -26.42 11.77 19.50
CA ASP A 145 -26.47 10.31 19.33
C ASP A 145 -25.09 9.68 19.15
N THR A 146 -24.03 10.50 19.03
CA THR A 146 -22.64 10.03 18.87
C THR A 146 -21.84 10.02 20.17
N GLY A 147 -22.41 10.51 21.27
CA GLY A 147 -21.75 10.56 22.58
C GLY A 147 -20.59 11.57 22.65
N SER A 148 -20.41 12.41 21.61
CA SER A 148 -19.38 13.44 21.55
C SER A 148 -19.95 14.79 22.02
N THR A 149 -19.45 15.29 23.16
CA THR A 149 -19.62 16.68 23.55
C THR A 149 -18.42 17.45 23.01
N GLY A 150 -18.56 18.09 21.85
CA GLY A 150 -17.50 18.94 21.31
C GLY A 150 -17.04 19.98 22.35
N ASN A 151 -15.73 20.19 22.47
CA ASN A 151 -15.11 21.10 23.45
C ASN A 151 -15.45 22.59 23.24
N THR A 152 -16.30 22.94 22.27
CA THR A 152 -16.51 24.32 21.81
C THR A 152 -17.98 24.75 21.71
N GLY A 153 -18.96 23.88 22.02
CA GLY A 153 -20.38 24.25 21.95
C GLY A 153 -20.93 24.47 20.53
N GLU A 154 -20.16 24.11 19.48
CA GLU A 154 -20.66 24.04 18.10
C GLU A 154 -21.33 22.67 17.85
N GLU A 155 -22.40 22.67 17.05
CA GLU A 155 -23.03 21.43 16.58
C GLU A 155 -22.03 20.64 15.72
N VAL A 156 -21.50 19.56 16.27
CA VAL A 156 -20.61 18.64 15.55
C VAL A 156 -21.48 17.83 14.59
N ARG A 157 -21.22 17.93 13.28
CA ARG A 157 -21.91 17.06 12.31
C ARG A 157 -21.58 15.60 12.62
N ALA A 158 -22.61 14.78 12.56
CA ALA A 158 -22.58 13.38 12.92
C ALA A 158 -23.28 12.55 11.85
N TRP A 159 -22.83 11.30 11.70
CA TRP A 159 -23.37 10.35 10.74
C TRP A 159 -23.53 8.96 11.33
N ARG A 160 -24.51 8.22 10.82
CA ARG A 160 -24.59 6.76 10.92
C ARG A 160 -24.06 6.16 9.63
N VAL A 161 -23.01 5.37 9.74
CA VAL A 161 -22.34 4.75 8.60
C VAL A 161 -22.62 3.24 8.56
N THR A 162 -23.11 2.78 7.40
CA THR A 162 -23.43 1.37 7.15
C THR A 162 -22.87 0.92 5.81
N GLY A 163 -22.26 -0.27 5.80
CA GLY A 163 -21.67 -0.85 4.60
C GLY A 163 -20.65 -1.93 4.94
N ALA A 164 -19.96 -2.42 3.91
CA ALA A 164 -18.88 -3.38 4.10
C ALA A 164 -17.78 -3.21 3.06
N LEU A 165 -16.56 -3.54 3.46
CA LEU A 165 -15.39 -3.64 2.60
C LEU A 165 -14.89 -5.08 2.69
N PRO A 166 -14.90 -5.83 1.58
CA PRO A 166 -14.62 -7.26 1.64
C PRO A 166 -13.16 -7.53 1.97
N TRP A 167 -12.23 -6.72 1.45
CA TRP A 167 -10.79 -6.98 1.54
C TRP A 167 -10.03 -5.71 1.93
N ILE A 168 -9.53 -5.68 3.17
CA ILE A 168 -8.63 -4.63 3.65
C ILE A 168 -7.43 -5.29 4.33
N THR A 169 -6.23 -4.92 3.90
CA THR A 169 -4.97 -5.36 4.50
C THR A 169 -4.62 -4.50 5.72
N ASN A 170 -3.86 -5.10 6.65
CA ASN A 170 -3.39 -4.45 7.88
C ASN A 170 -4.51 -4.15 8.91
N LEU A 171 -5.62 -4.89 8.86
CA LEU A 171 -6.63 -4.88 9.92
C LEU A 171 -6.13 -5.70 11.11
N ARG A 172 -5.11 -5.21 11.83
CA ARG A 172 -4.54 -5.92 12.99
C ARG A 172 -5.56 -6.14 14.09
N LYS A 173 -5.62 -7.37 14.62
CA LYS A 173 -6.56 -7.76 15.69
C LYS A 173 -6.34 -7.00 17.01
N GLN A 174 -5.13 -6.48 17.21
CA GLN A 174 -4.77 -5.69 18.40
C GLN A 174 -5.26 -4.24 18.34
N GLY A 175 -5.59 -3.74 17.15
CA GLY A 175 -5.99 -2.35 16.95
C GLY A 175 -5.67 -1.86 15.54
N PHE A 176 -6.66 -1.24 14.91
CA PHE A 176 -6.50 -0.60 13.60
C PHE A 176 -7.35 0.68 13.48
N VAL A 177 -7.03 1.47 12.45
CA VAL A 177 -7.88 2.51 11.89
C VAL A 177 -7.89 2.35 10.37
N ALA A 178 -9.08 2.31 9.77
CA ALA A 178 -9.25 2.02 8.35
C ALA A 178 -9.80 3.24 7.59
N ALA A 179 -9.13 3.64 6.52
CA ALA A 179 -9.61 4.70 5.64
C ALA A 179 -10.68 4.14 4.69
N ALA A 180 -11.88 4.72 4.69
CA ALA A 180 -12.98 4.27 3.85
C ALA A 180 -13.70 5.44 3.18
N ALA A 181 -14.00 5.30 1.88
CA ALA A 181 -14.83 6.26 1.17
C ALA A 181 -16.31 6.00 1.44
N VAL A 182 -17.05 7.05 1.75
CA VAL A 182 -18.45 6.98 2.19
C VAL A 182 -19.29 7.95 1.37
N ASP A 183 -20.34 7.41 0.76
CA ASP A 183 -21.35 8.18 0.04
C ASP A 183 -22.37 8.78 1.00
N HIS A 184 -22.82 10.01 0.77
CA HIS A 184 -23.79 10.68 1.65
C HIS A 184 -25.19 10.58 1.07
N GLU A 185 -26.16 10.11 1.85
CA GLU A 185 -27.55 10.00 1.40
C GLU A 185 -28.18 11.38 1.11
N ALA A 186 -27.78 12.40 1.87
CA ALA A 186 -28.16 13.79 1.63
C ALA A 186 -27.60 14.36 0.31
N GLY A 187 -26.72 13.63 -0.37
CA GLY A 187 -26.06 14.04 -1.60
C GLY A 187 -24.79 14.85 -1.38
N GLY A 188 -24.10 15.18 -2.48
CA GLY A 188 -22.81 15.85 -2.47
C GLY A 188 -21.63 14.90 -2.74
N PRO A 189 -20.39 15.41 -2.71
CA PRO A 189 -19.21 14.59 -2.89
C PRO A 189 -19.08 13.55 -1.78
N PRO A 190 -18.65 12.31 -2.07
CA PRO A 190 -18.30 11.35 -1.04
C PRO A 190 -17.17 11.87 -0.15
N SER A 191 -17.17 11.48 1.11
CA SER A 191 -16.08 11.78 2.06
C SER A 191 -15.19 10.56 2.27
N ILE A 192 -14.03 10.76 2.90
CA ILE A 192 -13.20 9.66 3.42
C ILE A 192 -13.15 9.79 4.93
N PHE A 193 -13.45 8.70 5.63
CA PHE A 193 -13.40 8.62 7.09
C PHE A 193 -12.31 7.65 7.56
N ALA A 194 -11.76 7.93 8.74
CA ALA A 194 -10.92 7.06 9.52
C ALA A 194 -11.79 6.25 10.50
N ILE A 195 -12.03 4.98 10.19
CA ILE A 195 -12.91 4.10 10.96
C ILE A 195 -12.07 3.34 11.99
N SER A 196 -12.28 3.63 13.28
CA SER A 196 -11.57 2.98 14.39
C SER A 196 -12.01 1.53 14.59
N HIS A 197 -11.05 0.67 14.95
CA HIS A 197 -11.28 -0.73 15.33
C HIS A 197 -12.33 -0.91 16.43
N HIS A 198 -12.42 0.03 17.36
CA HIS A 198 -13.33 -0.03 18.50
C HIS A 198 -14.61 0.78 18.30
N ALA A 199 -14.82 1.38 17.12
CA ALA A 199 -16.03 2.16 16.89
C ALA A 199 -17.29 1.26 16.97
N PRO A 200 -18.38 1.71 17.61
CA PRO A 200 -19.60 0.92 17.70
C PRO A 200 -20.10 0.49 16.32
N GLY A 201 -20.57 -0.75 16.20
CA GLY A 201 -21.07 -1.30 14.94
C GLY A 201 -19.99 -1.73 13.94
N VAL A 202 -18.70 -1.56 14.26
CA VAL A 202 -17.59 -2.08 13.46
C VAL A 202 -17.33 -3.54 13.79
N THR A 203 -17.36 -4.40 12.77
CA THR A 203 -17.03 -5.83 12.89
C THR A 203 -15.99 -6.21 11.86
N ARG A 204 -14.89 -6.81 12.32
CA ARG A 204 -13.84 -7.39 11.48
C ARG A 204 -14.09 -8.90 11.35
N SER A 205 -13.96 -9.48 10.15
CA SER A 205 -13.98 -10.94 9.98
C SER A 205 -12.70 -11.60 10.51
N ASP A 206 -12.63 -12.93 10.43
CA ASP A 206 -11.34 -13.63 10.43
C ASP A 206 -10.46 -13.21 9.23
N ASP A 207 -9.17 -13.53 9.31
CA ASP A 207 -8.26 -13.34 8.19
C ASP A 207 -8.70 -14.18 6.99
N LEU A 208 -8.63 -13.60 5.80
CA LEU A 208 -8.95 -14.30 4.56
C LEU A 208 -7.92 -15.40 4.29
N ASP A 209 -8.40 -16.53 3.77
CA ASP A 209 -7.57 -17.68 3.43
C ASP A 209 -6.86 -17.47 2.07
N LEU A 210 -5.88 -16.57 2.05
CA LEU A 210 -5.11 -16.24 0.84
C LEU A 210 -4.08 -17.34 0.51
N ILE A 211 -3.77 -17.50 -0.79
CA ILE A 211 -2.75 -18.44 -1.29
C ILE A 211 -1.31 -18.05 -0.88
N GLY A 212 -1.11 -16.81 -0.45
CA GLY A 212 0.15 -16.22 0.02
C GLY A 212 -0.16 -14.94 0.80
N LEU A 213 0.87 -14.29 1.35
CA LEU A 213 0.77 -13.05 2.14
C LEU A 213 -0.11 -13.18 3.39
N ARG A 214 -0.10 -14.33 4.05
CA ARG A 214 -1.02 -14.63 5.17
C ARG A 214 -0.67 -13.91 6.47
N GLY A 215 0.57 -13.43 6.60
CA GLY A 215 1.04 -12.60 7.72
C GLY A 215 0.57 -11.14 7.67
N THR A 216 -0.37 -10.77 6.79
CA THR A 216 -0.71 -9.37 6.49
C THR A 216 -2.01 -8.85 7.11
N ASN A 217 -2.71 -9.68 7.90
CA ASN A 217 -4.00 -9.34 8.54
C ASN A 217 -5.04 -8.82 7.52
N THR A 218 -5.16 -9.47 6.36
CA THR A 218 -6.14 -9.10 5.36
C THR A 218 -7.50 -9.72 5.72
N ALA A 219 -8.51 -8.88 5.95
CA ALA A 219 -9.84 -9.29 6.42
C ALA A 219 -10.94 -8.40 5.82
N ALA A 220 -12.20 -8.80 6.02
CA ALA A 220 -13.36 -7.96 5.75
C ALA A 220 -13.67 -7.04 6.93
N LEU A 221 -14.22 -5.86 6.63
CA LEU A 221 -14.71 -4.90 7.60
C LEU A 221 -16.17 -4.58 7.31
N GLN A 222 -17.02 -4.72 8.31
CA GLN A 222 -18.43 -4.33 8.27
C GLN A 222 -18.67 -3.18 9.23
N MET A 223 -19.51 -2.24 8.80
CA MET A 223 -20.05 -1.18 9.63
C MET A 223 -21.57 -1.29 9.64
N LYS A 224 -22.16 -1.24 10.84
CA LYS A 224 -23.59 -1.23 11.05
C LYS A 224 -23.95 -0.08 11.98
N ASP A 225 -24.55 0.96 11.41
CA ASP A 225 -24.98 2.18 12.12
C ASP A 225 -23.86 2.81 12.95
N THR A 226 -22.62 2.71 12.44
CA THR A 226 -21.42 3.18 13.12
C THR A 226 -21.47 4.70 13.25
N PRO A 227 -21.43 5.26 14.48
CA PRO A 227 -21.39 6.70 14.67
C PRO A 227 -20.03 7.24 14.23
N LEU A 228 -20.03 8.19 13.30
CA LEU A 228 -18.86 8.97 12.94
C LEU A 228 -19.17 10.46 13.04
N THR A 229 -18.15 11.26 13.24
CA THR A 229 -18.24 12.72 13.36
C THR A 229 -17.24 13.39 12.44
N GLU A 230 -17.28 14.73 12.39
CA GLU A 230 -16.27 15.54 11.70
C GLU A 230 -14.84 15.21 12.15
N ASP A 231 -14.66 14.85 13.42
CA ASP A 231 -13.37 14.46 13.96
C ASP A 231 -12.79 13.23 13.29
N ASP A 232 -13.62 12.32 12.77
CA ASP A 232 -13.20 11.08 12.10
C ASP A 232 -12.96 11.29 10.60
N ARG A 233 -13.30 12.46 10.05
CA ARG A 233 -13.27 12.71 8.61
C ARG A 233 -11.85 13.09 8.15
N ILE A 234 -11.29 12.28 7.25
CA ILE A 234 -10.01 12.57 6.56
C ILE A 234 -10.22 13.69 5.53
N THR A 235 -11.28 13.61 4.73
CA THR A 235 -11.61 14.67 3.76
C THR A 235 -13.11 14.66 3.48
N ASP A 236 -13.66 15.85 3.22
CA ASP A 236 -15.07 16.03 2.85
C ASP A 236 -15.31 15.77 1.36
N ASN A 237 -14.30 15.96 0.51
CA ASN A 237 -14.35 15.77 -0.93
C ASN A 237 -13.32 14.72 -1.39
N ALA A 238 -13.76 13.47 -1.44
CA ALA A 238 -12.91 12.33 -1.81
C ALA A 238 -12.34 12.45 -3.25
N PRO A 239 -13.12 12.79 -4.30
CA PRO A 239 -12.58 12.91 -5.65
C PRO A 239 -11.43 13.92 -5.77
N ALA A 240 -11.59 15.13 -5.23
CA ALA A 240 -10.56 16.16 -5.29
C ALA A 240 -9.30 15.76 -4.51
N TRP A 241 -9.48 15.14 -3.34
CA TRP A 241 -8.37 14.70 -2.49
C TRP A 241 -7.61 13.52 -3.09
N LEU A 242 -8.31 12.55 -3.68
CA LEU A 242 -7.70 11.36 -4.31
C LEU A 242 -6.79 11.72 -5.50
N VAL A 243 -7.08 12.81 -6.22
CA VAL A 243 -6.18 13.32 -7.27
C VAL A 243 -4.79 13.65 -6.71
N ARG A 244 -4.72 14.22 -5.50
CA ARG A 244 -3.46 14.63 -4.86
C ARG A 244 -2.74 13.49 -4.15
N VAL A 245 -3.48 12.59 -3.51
CA VAL A 245 -2.92 11.44 -2.76
C VAL A 245 -2.40 10.33 -3.65
N ARG A 246 -3.03 10.12 -4.81
CA ARG A 246 -2.75 8.98 -5.70
C ARG A 246 -1.28 8.81 -6.08
N PRO A 247 -0.49 9.86 -6.41
CA PRO A 247 0.94 9.71 -6.69
C PRO A 247 1.74 9.08 -5.55
N ALA A 248 1.51 9.52 -4.31
CA ALA A 248 2.21 8.96 -3.14
C ALA A 248 1.75 7.52 -2.87
N PHE A 249 0.44 7.28 -2.90
CA PHE A 249 -0.16 5.95 -2.73
C PHE A 249 0.37 4.91 -3.72
N LEU A 250 0.33 5.20 -5.03
CA LEU A 250 0.83 4.31 -6.07
C LEU A 250 2.36 4.25 -6.08
N GLY A 251 3.03 5.33 -5.72
CA GLY A 251 4.48 5.36 -5.56
C GLY A 251 4.95 4.34 -4.53
N LEU A 252 4.37 4.39 -3.32
CA LEU A 252 4.66 3.41 -2.26
C LEU A 252 4.32 1.99 -2.74
N GLN A 253 3.21 1.84 -3.47
CA GLN A 253 2.78 0.54 -3.99
C GLN A 253 3.76 -0.02 -5.04
N CYS A 254 4.33 0.84 -5.88
CA CYS A 254 5.37 0.48 -6.84
C CYS A 254 6.70 0.15 -6.15
N GLY A 255 6.97 0.70 -4.95
CA GLY A 255 8.09 0.26 -4.11
C GLY A 255 8.11 -1.25 -3.87
N MET A 256 6.94 -1.86 -3.65
CA MET A 256 6.84 -3.32 -3.50
C MET A 256 7.27 -4.07 -4.76
N SER A 257 6.86 -3.59 -5.94
CA SER A 257 7.26 -4.16 -7.24
C SER A 257 8.76 -4.03 -7.47
N LEU A 258 9.35 -2.87 -7.11
CA LEU A 258 10.79 -2.65 -7.23
C LEU A 258 11.58 -3.66 -6.41
N GLY A 259 11.25 -3.83 -5.14
CA GLY A 259 11.99 -4.76 -4.27
C GLY A 259 11.82 -6.23 -4.66
N LEU A 260 10.59 -6.64 -5.04
CA LEU A 260 10.36 -8.01 -5.49
C LEU A 260 11.14 -8.33 -6.76
N ALA A 261 11.13 -7.42 -7.74
CA ALA A 261 11.89 -7.58 -8.97
C ALA A 261 13.40 -7.66 -8.70
N ARG A 262 13.94 -6.77 -7.84
CA ARG A 262 15.36 -6.79 -7.45
C ARG A 262 15.75 -8.11 -6.81
N ARG A 263 14.95 -8.63 -5.86
CA ARG A 263 15.27 -9.89 -5.19
C ARG A 263 15.20 -11.08 -6.15
N SER A 264 14.19 -11.14 -7.01
CA SER A 264 14.07 -12.21 -8.01
C SER A 264 15.23 -12.16 -9.03
N LEU A 265 15.63 -10.98 -9.50
CA LEU A 265 16.80 -10.80 -10.36
C LEU A 265 18.11 -11.19 -9.67
N ALA A 266 18.24 -10.94 -8.37
CA ALA A 266 19.39 -11.40 -7.59
C ALA A 266 19.40 -12.93 -7.48
N GLY A 267 18.26 -13.54 -7.17
CA GLY A 267 18.13 -15.00 -7.10
C GLY A 267 18.35 -15.71 -8.44
N ALA A 268 18.00 -15.07 -9.57
CA ALA A 268 18.33 -15.59 -10.90
C ALA A 268 19.86 -15.70 -11.12
N GLY A 269 20.64 -14.79 -10.55
CA GLY A 269 22.11 -14.83 -10.58
C GLY A 269 22.74 -15.84 -9.61
N GLU A 270 22.03 -16.22 -8.55
CA GLU A 270 22.46 -17.19 -7.52
C GLU A 270 22.31 -18.67 -7.98
N GLY A 271 21.84 -18.90 -9.20
CA GLY A 271 21.80 -20.23 -9.83
C GLY A 271 23.18 -20.89 -9.95
N GLY A 272 23.19 -22.16 -10.40
CA GLY A 272 24.45 -22.82 -10.76
C GLY A 272 25.15 -22.09 -11.92
N PRO A 273 26.50 -22.18 -12.06
CA PRO A 273 27.25 -21.38 -13.03
C PRO A 273 26.72 -21.43 -14.47
N GLY A 274 26.24 -22.60 -14.92
CA GLY A 274 25.66 -22.75 -16.25
C GLY A 274 24.30 -22.06 -16.41
N ALA A 275 23.45 -22.09 -15.38
CA ALA A 275 22.14 -21.43 -15.41
C ALA A 275 22.30 -19.90 -15.36
N SER A 276 23.15 -19.40 -14.46
CA SER A 276 23.41 -17.96 -14.36
C SER A 276 24.06 -17.40 -15.63
N ALA A 277 24.93 -18.16 -16.30
CA ALA A 277 25.50 -17.76 -17.60
C ALA A 277 24.46 -17.75 -18.73
N ALA A 278 23.53 -18.71 -18.75
CA ALA A 278 22.49 -18.80 -19.77
C ALA A 278 21.48 -17.64 -19.70
N LEU A 279 21.24 -17.10 -18.49
CA LEU A 279 20.23 -16.05 -18.24
C LEU A 279 20.87 -14.66 -18.04
N ALA A 280 22.18 -14.51 -18.25
CA ALA A 280 22.93 -13.31 -17.88
C ALA A 280 22.44 -12.06 -18.63
N ASP A 281 22.25 -12.17 -19.95
CA ASP A 281 21.85 -11.05 -20.81
C ASP A 281 20.42 -10.58 -20.48
N GLU A 282 19.49 -11.52 -20.30
CA GLU A 282 18.10 -11.24 -19.90
C GLU A 282 18.04 -10.57 -18.53
N THR A 283 18.81 -11.09 -17.56
CA THR A 283 18.88 -10.53 -16.20
C THR A 283 19.47 -9.12 -16.20
N ALA A 284 20.49 -8.86 -17.02
CA ALA A 284 21.13 -7.55 -17.14
C ALA A 284 20.18 -6.52 -17.78
N ALA A 285 19.54 -6.86 -18.89
CA ALA A 285 18.58 -6.00 -19.57
C ALA A 285 17.41 -5.63 -18.66
N LEU A 286 16.85 -6.62 -17.94
CA LEU A 286 15.71 -6.39 -17.06
C LEU A 286 16.09 -5.54 -15.83
N ARG A 287 17.34 -5.65 -15.36
CA ARG A 287 17.87 -4.78 -14.28
C ARG A 287 18.00 -3.32 -14.74
N GLU A 288 18.53 -3.09 -15.93
CA GLU A 288 18.63 -1.73 -16.51
C GLU A 288 17.25 -1.10 -16.70
N GLN A 289 16.28 -1.88 -17.19
CA GLN A 289 14.89 -1.45 -17.30
C GLN A 289 14.30 -1.10 -15.92
N LEU A 290 14.52 -1.95 -14.92
CA LEU A 290 14.03 -1.73 -13.55
C LEU A 290 14.60 -0.45 -12.94
N ASP A 291 15.90 -0.20 -13.10
CA ASP A 291 16.58 0.99 -12.58
C ASP A 291 16.03 2.27 -13.26
N THR A 292 15.83 2.23 -14.58
CA THR A 292 15.20 3.33 -15.34
C THR A 292 13.78 3.64 -14.84
N LEU A 293 12.97 2.60 -14.62
CA LEU A 293 11.60 2.74 -14.11
C LEU A 293 11.59 3.30 -12.67
N ALA A 294 12.53 2.86 -11.82
CA ALA A 294 12.66 3.34 -10.44
C ALA A 294 12.99 4.83 -10.40
N GLU A 295 13.95 5.28 -11.21
CA GLU A 295 14.31 6.70 -11.30
C GLU A 295 13.14 7.55 -11.82
N ARG A 296 12.45 7.09 -12.87
CA ARG A 296 11.30 7.79 -13.44
C ARG A 296 10.14 7.90 -12.43
N LEU A 297 9.86 6.82 -11.70
CA LEU A 297 8.84 6.82 -10.65
C LEU A 297 9.17 7.86 -9.58
N LYS A 298 10.38 7.81 -9.00
CA LYS A 298 10.77 8.72 -7.92
C LYS A 298 10.75 10.17 -8.38
N SER A 299 11.36 10.46 -9.53
CA SER A 299 11.38 11.81 -10.09
C SER A 299 9.96 12.34 -10.33
N GLY A 300 9.08 11.53 -10.93
CA GLY A 300 7.71 11.95 -11.24
C GLY A 300 6.83 12.17 -10.01
N VAL A 301 7.02 11.38 -8.95
CA VAL A 301 6.34 11.61 -7.66
C VAL A 301 6.85 12.90 -7.03
N MET A 302 8.17 13.09 -6.94
CA MET A 302 8.77 14.24 -6.27
C MET A 302 8.50 15.57 -6.98
N GLN A 303 8.39 15.56 -8.31
CA GLN A 303 8.11 16.76 -9.11
C GLN A 303 6.60 17.02 -9.27
N GLY A 304 5.73 16.18 -8.71
CA GLY A 304 4.28 16.32 -8.84
C GLY A 304 3.75 16.04 -10.25
N GLU A 305 4.55 15.43 -11.14
CA GLU A 305 4.21 15.15 -12.54
C GLU A 305 2.91 14.36 -12.66
N PHE A 306 2.75 13.35 -11.80
CA PHE A 306 1.63 12.41 -11.87
C PHE A 306 0.30 12.97 -11.37
N VAL A 307 0.30 14.15 -10.75
CA VAL A 307 -0.93 14.88 -10.46
C VAL A 307 -1.54 15.39 -11.78
N ALA A 308 -0.72 16.00 -12.63
CA ALA A 308 -1.14 16.52 -13.93
C ALA A 308 -1.28 15.43 -14.98
N SER A 309 -0.43 14.40 -14.94
CA SER A 309 -0.37 13.32 -15.94
C SER A 309 -0.49 11.93 -15.28
N PRO A 310 -1.66 11.57 -14.72
CA PRO A 310 -1.84 10.30 -14.02
C PRO A 310 -1.63 9.07 -14.93
N ALA A 311 -1.86 9.21 -16.24
CA ALA A 311 -1.64 8.16 -17.23
C ALA A 311 -0.21 7.60 -17.16
N ARG A 312 0.80 8.47 -17.01
CA ARG A 312 2.21 8.07 -16.95
C ARG A 312 2.52 7.21 -15.72
N LEU A 313 1.85 7.47 -14.60
CA LEU A 313 1.99 6.63 -13.41
C LEU A 313 1.33 5.26 -13.59
N PHE A 314 0.23 5.19 -14.32
CA PHE A 314 -0.44 3.93 -14.64
C PHE A 314 0.42 3.08 -15.58
N GLU A 315 1.02 3.70 -16.60
CA GLU A 315 1.97 3.05 -17.52
C GLU A 315 3.20 2.53 -16.76
N LEU A 316 3.79 3.33 -15.87
CA LEU A 316 4.90 2.90 -15.00
C LEU A 316 4.51 1.71 -14.13
N ARG A 317 3.31 1.75 -13.53
CA ARG A 317 2.83 0.65 -12.68
C ARG A 317 2.60 -0.63 -13.46
N ILE A 318 2.09 -0.53 -14.69
CA ILE A 318 1.95 -1.69 -15.60
C ILE A 318 3.33 -2.24 -15.95
N ALA A 319 4.27 -1.40 -16.39
CA ALA A 319 5.62 -1.83 -16.75
C ALA A 319 6.37 -2.48 -15.58
N LEU A 320 6.23 -1.96 -14.36
CA LEU A 320 6.83 -2.57 -13.16
C LEU A 320 6.23 -3.93 -12.82
N ALA A 321 4.94 -4.15 -13.08
CA ALA A 321 4.32 -5.45 -12.88
C ALA A 321 4.82 -6.48 -13.91
N ASP A 322 5.03 -6.06 -15.16
CA ASP A 322 5.63 -6.90 -16.20
C ASP A 322 7.07 -7.30 -15.81
N VAL A 323 7.88 -6.33 -15.36
CA VAL A 323 9.25 -6.59 -14.86
C VAL A 323 9.27 -7.56 -13.68
N VAL A 324 8.36 -7.44 -12.73
CA VAL A 324 8.24 -8.40 -11.61
C VAL A 324 7.99 -9.82 -12.12
N HIS A 325 7.08 -9.98 -13.08
CA HIS A 325 6.71 -11.29 -13.60
C HIS A 325 7.86 -11.94 -14.38
N GLU A 326 8.54 -11.17 -15.22
CA GLU A 326 9.72 -11.63 -15.95
C GLU A 326 10.86 -11.99 -14.99
N ALA A 327 11.14 -11.14 -14.00
CA ALA A 327 12.19 -11.39 -13.01
C ALA A 327 11.93 -12.65 -12.19
N ALA A 328 10.69 -12.85 -11.72
CA ALA A 328 10.30 -14.06 -11.01
C ALA A 328 10.42 -15.31 -11.90
N THR A 329 10.11 -15.18 -13.19
CA THR A 329 10.23 -16.28 -14.17
C THR A 329 11.69 -16.68 -14.40
N LEU A 330 12.57 -15.70 -14.59
CA LEU A 330 14.02 -15.94 -14.68
C LEU A 330 14.55 -16.65 -13.43
N GLU A 331 14.09 -16.25 -12.25
CA GLU A 331 14.48 -16.91 -11.01
C GLU A 331 14.02 -18.38 -10.95
N VAL A 332 12.82 -18.70 -11.43
CA VAL A 332 12.35 -20.09 -11.53
C VAL A 332 13.24 -20.90 -12.47
N GLN A 333 13.60 -20.35 -13.63
CA GLN A 333 14.47 -21.01 -14.59
C GLN A 333 15.87 -21.27 -13.99
N ALA A 334 16.44 -20.28 -13.29
CA ALA A 334 17.72 -20.41 -12.61
C ALA A 334 17.70 -21.45 -11.47
N GLY A 335 16.60 -21.49 -10.70
CA GLY A 335 16.42 -22.42 -9.58
C GLY A 335 16.15 -23.86 -10.02
N GLY A 336 15.63 -24.06 -11.24
CA GLY A 336 15.26 -25.37 -11.76
C GLY A 336 14.33 -26.15 -10.81
N GLY A 337 14.45 -27.48 -10.78
CA GLY A 337 13.63 -28.32 -9.91
C GLY A 337 13.77 -28.00 -8.41
N ARG A 338 14.91 -27.47 -7.96
CA ARG A 338 15.13 -27.07 -6.55
C ARG A 338 14.25 -25.89 -6.16
N GLY A 339 13.99 -24.97 -7.09
CA GLY A 339 13.10 -23.82 -6.89
C GLY A 339 11.65 -24.23 -6.60
N TYR A 340 11.26 -25.46 -6.95
CA TYR A 340 9.92 -26.00 -6.74
C TYR A 340 9.75 -26.76 -5.41
N LEU A 341 10.82 -26.92 -4.62
CA LEU A 341 10.80 -27.58 -3.33
C LEU A 341 10.51 -26.60 -2.19
N ARG A 342 9.60 -26.98 -1.28
CA ARG A 342 9.32 -26.20 -0.06
C ARG A 342 10.53 -26.16 0.87
N GLY A 343 10.76 -25.01 1.51
CA GLY A 343 11.75 -24.85 2.58
C GLY A 343 13.22 -24.85 2.14
N LEU A 344 13.52 -25.06 0.85
CA LEU A 344 14.89 -25.05 0.33
C LEU A 344 15.28 -23.75 -0.37
N SER A 345 14.30 -22.96 -0.82
CA SER A 345 14.52 -21.66 -1.48
C SER A 345 13.28 -20.78 -1.36
N GLY A 346 13.45 -19.47 -1.58
CA GLY A 346 12.34 -18.52 -1.66
C GLY A 346 11.70 -18.39 -3.04
N VAL A 347 12.08 -19.23 -4.02
CA VAL A 347 11.62 -19.10 -5.41
C VAL A 347 10.11 -19.31 -5.54
N ALA A 348 9.60 -20.42 -4.98
CA ALA A 348 8.16 -20.70 -5.00
C ALA A 348 7.33 -19.62 -4.28
N ARG A 349 7.87 -19.03 -3.21
CA ARG A 349 7.26 -17.90 -2.50
C ARG A 349 7.19 -16.66 -3.40
N ARG A 350 8.32 -16.24 -3.97
CA ARG A 350 8.36 -15.06 -4.84
C ARG A 350 7.49 -15.18 -6.08
N GLN A 351 7.27 -16.39 -6.58
CA GLN A 351 6.27 -16.64 -7.63
C GLN A 351 4.83 -16.38 -7.17
N ARG A 352 4.45 -16.84 -5.97
CA ARG A 352 3.13 -16.51 -5.38
C ARG A 352 3.00 -15.00 -5.12
N GLU A 353 4.05 -14.38 -4.57
CA GLU A 353 4.11 -12.93 -4.32
C GLU A 353 3.99 -12.14 -5.64
N ALA A 354 4.66 -12.56 -6.72
CA ALA A 354 4.59 -11.94 -8.04
C ALA A 354 3.18 -12.03 -8.65
N ALA A 355 2.47 -13.13 -8.43
CA ALA A 355 1.09 -13.29 -8.89
C ALA A 355 0.11 -12.32 -8.20
N PHE A 356 0.47 -11.76 -7.04
CA PHE A 356 -0.34 -10.77 -6.33
C PHE A 356 -0.20 -9.34 -6.89
N VAL A 357 0.98 -8.99 -7.43
CA VAL A 357 1.26 -7.65 -7.96
C VAL A 357 0.23 -7.15 -8.98
N PRO A 358 -0.25 -7.94 -9.95
CA PRO A 358 -1.21 -7.44 -10.94
C PRO A 358 -2.63 -7.22 -10.41
N ILE A 359 -2.99 -7.80 -9.26
CA ILE A 359 -4.36 -7.77 -8.72
C ILE A 359 -4.57 -6.75 -7.60
N VAL A 360 -3.51 -6.29 -6.93
CA VAL A 360 -3.62 -5.27 -5.89
C VAL A 360 -4.16 -3.96 -6.48
N THR A 361 -5.19 -3.39 -5.86
CA THR A 361 -5.90 -2.24 -6.43
C THR A 361 -5.03 -0.97 -6.44
N PRO A 362 -5.03 -0.20 -7.55
CA PRO A 362 -5.68 -0.47 -8.83
C PRO A 362 -5.00 -1.61 -9.59
N SER A 363 -5.79 -2.61 -9.98
CA SER A 363 -5.31 -3.78 -10.72
C SER A 363 -4.90 -3.38 -12.14
N LEU A 364 -4.06 -4.20 -12.79
CA LEU A 364 -3.63 -3.88 -14.16
C LEU A 364 -4.80 -3.79 -15.13
N VAL A 365 -5.86 -4.58 -14.94
CA VAL A 365 -7.08 -4.50 -15.75
C VAL A 365 -7.74 -3.13 -15.58
N GLN A 366 -7.85 -2.64 -14.34
CA GLN A 366 -8.42 -1.32 -14.05
C GLN A 366 -7.57 -0.21 -14.69
N LEU A 367 -6.24 -0.28 -14.56
CA LEU A 367 -5.32 0.70 -15.15
C LEU A 367 -5.40 0.71 -16.69
N LYS A 368 -5.39 -0.47 -17.32
CA LYS A 368 -5.52 -0.61 -18.78
C LYS A 368 -6.85 -0.04 -19.29
N ASN A 369 -7.94 -0.29 -18.58
CA ASN A 369 -9.26 0.26 -18.91
C ASN A 369 -9.29 1.79 -18.80
N GLN A 370 -8.71 2.36 -17.72
CA GLN A 370 -8.62 3.82 -17.56
C GLN A 370 -7.80 4.46 -18.69
N LEU A 371 -6.65 3.88 -19.05
CA LEU A 371 -5.83 4.35 -20.17
C LEU A 371 -6.56 4.23 -21.52
N ALA A 372 -7.37 3.21 -21.73
CA ALA A 372 -8.18 3.06 -22.93
C ALA A 372 -9.28 4.13 -23.01
N ALA A 373 -9.99 4.39 -21.90
CA ALA A 373 -11.02 5.41 -21.81
C ALA A 373 -10.46 6.83 -22.09
N GLN A 374 -9.30 7.16 -21.52
CA GLN A 374 -8.62 8.44 -21.79
C GLN A 374 -8.26 8.61 -23.27
N ARG A 375 -7.73 7.54 -23.89
CA ARG A 375 -7.41 7.55 -25.33
C ARG A 375 -8.65 7.74 -26.20
N ALA A 376 -9.79 7.15 -25.83
CA ALA A 376 -11.05 7.31 -26.55
C ALA A 376 -11.58 8.76 -26.45
N GLN A 377 -11.56 9.35 -25.25
CA GLN A 377 -11.99 10.74 -25.02
C GLN A 377 -11.12 11.75 -25.80
N HIS A 378 -9.81 11.51 -25.89
CA HIS A 378 -8.91 12.37 -26.65
C HIS A 378 -9.22 12.33 -28.16
N LYS A 379 -9.54 11.15 -28.71
CA LYS A 379 -9.92 11.00 -30.13
C LYS A 379 -11.25 11.69 -30.48
N THR A 380 -12.23 11.64 -29.59
CA THR A 380 -13.53 12.30 -29.80
C THR A 380 -13.46 13.82 -29.62
N GLY A 381 -12.59 14.31 -28.73
CA GLY A 381 -12.38 15.74 -28.49
C GLY A 381 -11.58 16.47 -29.57
N THR A 382 -10.78 15.76 -30.36
CA THR A 382 -10.06 16.32 -31.53
C THR A 382 -10.89 16.32 -32.82
N ALA A 383 -12.09 15.73 -32.81
CA ALA A 383 -12.99 15.62 -33.96
C ALA A 383 -14.19 16.58 -33.89
N SER A 384 -14.22 17.47 -32.88
CA SER A 384 -15.14 18.60 -32.74
C SER A 384 -14.36 19.89 -32.90
#